data_AF-A0A094GAG9-F1
#
_entry.id   AF-A0A094GAG9-F1
#
_cell.length_a   1.000
_cell.length_b   1.000
_cell.length_c   1.000
_cell.angle_alpha   90.00
_cell.angle_beta   90.00
_cell.angle_gamma   90.00
#
_symmetry.space_group_name_H-M   'P 1'
#
loop_
_entity.id
_entity.type
_entity.pdbx_description
1 polymer ?
#
loop_
_entity_poly.entity_id
_entity_poly.type
_entity_poly.pdbx_seq_one_letter_code
_entity_poly.pdbx_strand_id
1 'polypeptide(L)'
;MHQARAIARLALRRSIPSIRIDESREAEKYISPHLRSQVWLLIVNEEFSPLNETRHKHHIIFFQRFSMQLTVTFASSITDEQVTWVKESLAEAGVPAEEKSRTETSVTFTDPSTVTYQIAGDLCRKWLDENLIYGFTVISDSPAS
;
A
#
# COMPACT_ATOMS: atom_id res chain seq x y z
N MET A 1 -5.58 -3.91 4.11
CA MET A 1 -4.69 -3.89 5.31
C MET A 1 -3.91 -5.19 5.54
N HIS A 2 -4.53 -6.38 5.56
CA HIS A 2 -3.84 -7.64 5.87
C HIS A 2 -2.78 -8.05 4.81
N GLN A 3 -3.01 -7.73 3.54
CA GLN A 3 -2.16 -8.17 2.42
C GLN A 3 -0.78 -7.47 2.40
N ALA A 4 -0.75 -6.15 2.59
CA ALA A 4 0.51 -5.39 2.69
C ALA A 4 1.40 -5.86 3.86
N ARG A 5 0.78 -6.22 4.99
CA ARG A 5 1.49 -6.80 6.15
C ARG A 5 2.08 -8.17 5.82
N ALA A 6 1.35 -9.02 5.10
CA ALA A 6 1.84 -10.33 4.69
C ALA A 6 3.05 -10.21 3.74
N ILE A 7 3.02 -9.25 2.81
CA ILE A 7 4.13 -8.99 1.87
C ILE A 7 5.38 -8.49 2.62
N ALA A 8 5.23 -7.54 3.54
CA ALA A 8 6.35 -7.06 4.37
C ALA A 8 6.99 -8.19 5.20
N ARG A 9 6.17 -9.10 5.76
CA ARG A 9 6.68 -10.29 6.48
C ARG A 9 7.45 -11.24 5.57
N LEU A 10 6.93 -11.50 4.38
CA LEU A 10 7.57 -12.38 3.40
C LEU A 10 8.92 -11.82 2.96
N ALA A 11 8.99 -10.51 2.71
CA ALA A 11 10.25 -9.83 2.39
C ALA A 11 11.26 -9.94 3.53
N LEU A 12 10.83 -9.69 4.78
CA LEU A 12 11.74 -9.75 5.94
C LEU A 12 12.24 -11.18 6.23
N ARG A 13 11.35 -12.19 6.16
CA ARG A 13 11.73 -13.60 6.32
C ARG A 13 12.70 -14.09 5.25
N ARG A 14 12.59 -13.58 4.02
CA ARG A 14 13.52 -13.91 2.93
C ARG A 14 14.92 -13.35 3.19
N SER A 15 15.02 -12.17 3.79
CA SER A 15 16.30 -11.52 4.11
C SER A 15 16.93 -12.05 5.40
N ILE A 16 16.12 -12.43 6.41
CA ILE A 16 16.60 -12.94 7.70
C ILE A 16 15.75 -14.17 8.12
N PRO A 17 16.19 -15.39 7.79
CA PRO A 17 15.38 -16.61 8.00
C PRO A 17 15.12 -16.97 9.47
N SER A 18 15.97 -16.53 10.39
CA SER A 18 15.92 -16.85 11.83
C SER A 18 14.96 -15.98 12.64
N ILE A 19 14.22 -15.08 11.98
CA ILE A 19 13.53 -13.99 12.66
C ILE A 19 12.09 -14.35 13.03
N ARG A 20 11.73 -14.15 14.30
CA ARG A 20 10.33 -14.26 14.76
C ARG A 20 9.69 -12.89 14.69
N ILE A 21 8.64 -12.80 13.87
CA ILE A 21 7.85 -11.59 13.70
C ILE A 21 6.61 -11.71 14.56
N ASP A 22 6.46 -10.81 15.53
CA ASP A 22 5.29 -10.75 16.41
C ASP A 22 4.45 -9.51 16.07
N GLU A 23 3.16 -9.70 15.79
CA GLU A 23 2.20 -8.62 15.61
C GLU A 23 1.67 -8.18 16.97
N SER A 24 2.48 -7.45 17.73
CA SER A 24 1.98 -6.95 19.00
C SER A 24 1.20 -5.66 18.79
N ARG A 25 -0.11 -5.69 19.05
CA ARG A 25 -0.97 -4.50 19.18
C ARG A 25 -0.46 -3.57 20.29
N GLU A 26 0.26 -4.12 21.26
CA GLU A 26 0.95 -3.33 22.29
C GLU A 26 2.09 -2.49 21.71
N ALA A 27 2.68 -2.87 20.58
CA ALA A 27 3.79 -2.14 19.98
C ALA A 27 3.37 -0.74 19.50
N GLU A 28 2.09 -0.56 19.15
CA GLU A 28 1.50 0.74 18.81
C GLU A 28 1.59 1.74 19.98
N LYS A 29 1.73 1.27 21.24
CA LYS A 29 1.91 2.14 22.42
C LYS A 29 3.21 2.94 22.37
N TYR A 30 4.23 2.43 21.69
CA TYR A 30 5.53 3.08 21.50
C TYR A 30 5.56 4.04 20.31
N ILE A 31 4.49 4.07 19.51
CA ILE A 31 4.34 5.01 18.40
C ILE A 31 3.56 6.23 18.90
N SER A 32 4.10 7.42 18.66
CA SER A 32 3.41 8.68 18.93
C SER A 32 2.03 8.69 18.26
N PRO A 33 0.96 9.16 18.92
CA PRO A 33 -0.41 9.07 18.39
C PRO A 33 -0.58 9.65 16.98
N HIS A 34 0.15 10.72 16.64
CA HIS A 34 0.13 11.34 15.32
C HIS A 34 0.75 10.47 14.21
N LEU A 35 1.66 9.54 14.56
CA LEU A 35 2.29 8.60 13.63
C LEU A 35 1.54 7.28 13.51
N ARG A 36 0.58 6.97 14.39
CA ARG A 36 -0.18 5.70 14.34
C ARG A 36 -1.09 5.58 13.11
N SER A 37 -1.51 6.72 12.54
CA SER A 37 -2.25 6.77 11.28
C SER A 37 -1.33 6.65 10.06
N GLN A 38 -0.02 6.87 10.24
CA GLN A 38 0.96 7.06 9.18
C GLN A 38 2.00 5.93 9.08
N VAL A 39 2.09 5.08 10.10
CA VAL A 39 3.15 4.07 10.19
C VAL A 39 2.57 2.77 10.74
N TRP A 40 3.02 1.63 10.23
CA TRP A 40 2.82 0.34 10.88
C TRP A 40 4.12 -0.17 11.48
N LEU A 41 4.00 -0.90 12.58
CA LEU A 41 5.14 -1.45 13.31
C LEU A 41 5.23 -2.96 13.13
N LEU A 42 6.43 -3.44 12.84
CA LEU A 42 6.78 -4.84 12.99
C LEU A 42 7.84 -4.92 14.08
N ILE A 43 7.52 -5.62 15.17
CA ILE A 43 8.53 -6.02 16.16
C ILE A 43 9.18 -7.28 15.63
N VAL A 44 10.50 -7.19 15.57
CA VAL A 44 11.35 -8.20 15.01
C VAL A 44 12.25 -8.68 16.14
N ASN A 45 12.00 -9.91 16.59
CA ASN A 45 12.77 -10.54 17.65
C ASN A 45 13.88 -11.37 17.00
N GLU A 46 15.12 -10.95 17.22
CA GLU A 46 16.30 -11.74 16.87
C GLU A 46 16.74 -12.54 18.09
N GLU A 47 16.58 -13.85 18.04
CA GLU A 47 17.20 -14.75 19.02
C GLU A 47 18.60 -15.10 18.53
N PHE A 48 19.61 -14.47 19.13
CA PHE A 48 21.01 -14.78 18.87
C PHE A 48 21.54 -15.64 20.03
N SER A 49 21.97 -16.87 19.76
CA SER A 49 22.62 -17.75 20.76
C SER A 49 24.05 -18.12 20.34
N PRO A 50 25.05 -17.25 20.56
CA PRO A 50 26.43 -17.67 20.58
C PRO A 50 26.81 -17.93 22.04
N LEU A 51 26.89 -19.21 22.44
CA LEU A 51 27.44 -19.64 23.72
C LEU A 51 26.74 -19.07 24.98
N ASN A 52 25.74 -19.80 25.47
CA ASN A 52 25.23 -19.79 26.86
C ASN A 52 24.64 -18.49 27.45
N GLU A 53 24.45 -17.42 26.68
CA GLU A 53 23.73 -16.22 27.16
C GLU A 53 22.72 -15.76 26.12
N THR A 54 21.43 -16.02 26.36
CA THR A 54 20.34 -15.60 25.46
C THR A 54 20.15 -14.09 25.58
N ARG A 55 20.59 -13.32 24.58
CA ARG A 55 20.31 -11.88 24.49
C ARG A 55 19.17 -11.65 23.51
N HIS A 56 18.05 -11.13 24.00
CA HIS A 56 16.94 -10.70 23.16
C HIS A 56 17.21 -9.29 22.62
N LYS A 57 17.43 -9.17 21.32
CA LYS A 57 17.44 -7.87 20.64
C LYS A 57 16.08 -7.65 19.98
N HIS A 58 15.42 -6.56 20.36
CA HIS A 58 14.19 -6.10 19.72
C HIS A 58 14.55 -5.07 18.65
N HIS A 59 14.34 -5.43 17.39
CA HIS A 59 14.41 -4.47 16.30
C HIS A 59 13.00 -3.95 16.02
N ILE A 60 12.85 -2.63 16.07
CA ILE A 60 11.60 -1.95 15.75
C ILE A 60 11.72 -1.42 14.32
N ILE A 61 10.95 -2.01 13.40
CA ILE A 61 10.92 -1.57 12.00
C ILE A 61 9.67 -0.76 11.74
N PHE A 62 9.86 0.49 11.32
CA PHE A 62 8.81 1.40 10.91
C PHE A 62 8.57 1.27 9.41
N PHE A 63 7.32 0.97 9.02
CA PHE A 63 6.88 1.05 7.63
C PHE A 63 5.96 2.26 7.47
N GLN A 64 6.39 3.27 6.72
CA GLN A 64 5.51 4.38 6.33
C GLN A 64 4.32 3.84 5.52
N ARG A 65 3.12 4.29 5.87
CA ARG A 65 1.89 4.06 5.12
C ARG A 65 1.83 5.07 3.99
N PHE A 66 2.35 4.70 2.83
CA PHE A 66 2.00 5.41 1.61
C PHE A 66 0.55 5.05 1.23
N SER A 67 -0.21 6.07 0.82
CA SER A 67 -1.50 5.88 0.18
C SER A 67 -1.41 6.39 -1.24
N MET A 68 -1.81 5.55 -2.19
CA MET A 68 -1.96 5.93 -3.58
C MET A 68 -3.34 6.59 -3.77
N GLN A 69 -3.38 7.69 -4.52
CA GLN A 69 -4.60 8.27 -5.08
C GLN A 69 -4.47 8.32 -6.61
N LEU A 70 -5.39 7.69 -7.33
CA LEU A 70 -5.47 7.75 -8.80
C LEU A 70 -6.74 8.46 -9.21
N THR A 71 -6.61 9.44 -10.09
CA THR A 71 -7.74 10.04 -10.79
C THR A 71 -7.65 9.64 -12.26
N VAL A 72 -8.72 9.06 -12.79
CA VAL A 72 -8.89 8.74 -14.20
C VAL A 72 -9.89 9.72 -14.80
N THR A 73 -9.58 10.28 -15.97
CA THR A 73 -10.40 11.24 -16.69
C THR A 73 -10.84 10.64 -18.02
N PHE A 74 -12.12 10.81 -18.35
CA PHE A 74 -12.74 10.36 -19.59
C PHE A 74 -13.12 11.58 -20.46
N ALA A 75 -13.24 11.35 -21.76
CA ALA A 75 -13.58 12.42 -22.71
C ALA A 75 -15.05 12.85 -22.63
N SER A 76 -15.91 11.99 -22.09
CA SER A 76 -17.35 12.19 -21.93
C SER A 76 -17.79 11.89 -20.51
N SER A 77 -19.06 12.17 -20.21
CA SER A 77 -19.65 11.83 -18.92
C SER A 77 -19.49 10.33 -18.62
N ILE A 78 -19.03 10.02 -17.41
CA ILE A 78 -18.68 8.67 -16.96
C ILE A 78 -19.93 7.84 -16.68
N THR A 79 -19.92 6.58 -17.11
CA THR A 79 -20.93 5.57 -16.74
C THR A 79 -20.49 4.69 -15.57
N ASP A 80 -21.45 4.08 -14.86
CA ASP A 80 -21.16 3.11 -13.81
C ASP A 80 -20.39 1.88 -14.34
N GLU A 81 -20.64 1.49 -15.59
CA GLU A 81 -19.91 0.40 -16.26
C GLU A 81 -18.43 0.75 -16.43
N GLN A 82 -18.11 2.00 -16.82
CA GLN A 82 -16.73 2.46 -16.92
C GLN A 82 -16.03 2.48 -15.56
N VAL A 83 -16.73 2.92 -14.51
CA VAL A 83 -16.14 2.92 -13.15
C VAL A 83 -15.89 1.49 -12.66
N THR A 84 -16.84 0.59 -12.91
CA THR A 84 -16.72 -0.83 -12.58
C THR A 84 -15.53 -1.44 -13.33
N TRP A 85 -15.41 -1.19 -14.63
CA TRP A 85 -14.28 -1.64 -15.45
C TRP A 85 -12.93 -1.14 -14.92
N VAL A 86 -12.80 0.14 -14.56
CA VAL A 86 -11.56 0.65 -13.97
C VAL A 86 -11.23 -0.06 -12.67
N LYS A 87 -12.23 -0.23 -11.78
CA LYS A 87 -12.05 -0.88 -10.49
C LYS A 87 -11.61 -2.35 -10.64
N GLU A 88 -12.29 -3.11 -11.49
CA GLU A 88 -11.97 -4.51 -11.75
C GLU A 88 -10.60 -4.67 -12.40
N SER A 89 -10.29 -3.83 -13.39
CA SER A 89 -8.98 -3.88 -14.07
C SER A 89 -7.82 -3.54 -13.14
N LEU A 90 -8.01 -2.58 -12.22
CA LEU A 90 -7.03 -2.29 -11.16
C LEU A 90 -6.86 -3.49 -10.22
N ALA A 91 -7.95 -4.12 -9.79
CA ALA A 91 -7.91 -5.27 -8.91
C ALA A 91 -7.20 -6.47 -9.56
N GLU A 92 -7.47 -6.74 -10.85
CA GLU A 92 -6.79 -7.77 -11.65
C GLU A 92 -5.28 -7.52 -11.76
N ALA A 93 -4.87 -6.25 -11.87
CA ALA A 93 -3.47 -5.86 -11.86
C ALA A 93 -2.81 -5.91 -10.46
N GLY A 94 -3.56 -6.26 -9.40
CA GLY A 94 -3.07 -6.33 -8.03
C GLY A 94 -3.12 -5.00 -7.28
N VAL A 95 -3.93 -4.04 -7.76
CA VAL A 95 -4.21 -2.74 -7.13
C VAL A 95 -5.65 -2.74 -6.61
N PRO A 96 -5.91 -3.15 -5.36
CA PRO A 96 -7.26 -3.23 -4.80
C PRO A 96 -7.77 -1.83 -4.37
N ALA A 97 -7.89 -0.93 -5.34
CA ALA A 97 -8.29 0.45 -5.09
C ALA A 97 -9.81 0.58 -4.91
N GLU A 98 -10.20 1.47 -4.00
CA GLU A 98 -11.60 1.79 -3.72
C GLU A 98 -11.95 3.17 -4.26
N GLU A 99 -13.17 3.33 -4.79
CA GLU A 99 -13.68 4.62 -5.24
C GLU A 99 -13.78 5.59 -4.05
N LYS A 100 -13.18 6.76 -4.19
CA LYS A 100 -13.19 7.84 -3.18
C LYS A 100 -14.14 8.97 -3.58
N SER A 101 -14.14 9.35 -4.84
CA SER A 101 -14.99 10.44 -5.35
C SER A 101 -15.15 10.35 -6.86
N ARG A 102 -16.21 10.98 -7.35
CA ARG A 102 -16.54 11.02 -8.77
C ARG A 102 -17.06 12.41 -9.16
N THR A 103 -16.70 12.83 -10.36
CA THR A 103 -17.27 13.99 -11.05
C THR A 103 -17.93 13.53 -12.35
N GLU A 104 -18.47 14.45 -13.14
CA GLU A 104 -19.06 14.10 -14.43
C GLU A 104 -18.08 13.34 -15.34
N THR A 105 -16.82 13.75 -15.41
CA THR A 105 -15.83 13.22 -16.37
C THR A 105 -14.61 12.59 -15.70
N SER A 106 -14.54 12.53 -14.38
CA SER A 106 -13.43 11.90 -13.67
C SER A 106 -13.88 11.05 -12.48
N VAL A 107 -13.11 10.01 -12.19
CA VAL A 107 -13.28 9.16 -11.01
C VAL A 107 -11.95 9.05 -10.28
N THR A 108 -12.00 9.12 -8.96
CA THR A 108 -10.84 9.06 -8.08
C THR A 108 -10.91 7.81 -7.22
N PHE A 109 -9.83 7.05 -7.23
CA PHE A 109 -9.63 5.85 -6.44
C PHE A 109 -8.50 6.05 -5.43
N THR A 110 -8.57 5.31 -4.32
CA THR A 110 -7.50 5.24 -3.33
C THR A 110 -7.15 3.81 -2.98
N ASP A 111 -5.86 3.55 -2.81
CA ASP A 111 -5.33 2.28 -2.32
C ASP A 111 -4.32 2.54 -1.19
N PRO A 112 -4.50 1.95 0.01
CA PRO A 112 -3.57 2.11 1.13
C PRO A 112 -2.29 1.25 1.00
N SER A 113 -2.01 0.68 -0.17
CA SER A 113 -0.78 -0.09 -0.43
C SER A 113 0.36 0.80 -0.91
N THR A 114 1.56 0.48 -0.47
CA THR A 114 2.76 1.30 -0.70
C THR A 114 3.49 1.00 -2.01
N VAL A 115 3.09 -0.06 -2.72
CA VAL A 115 3.84 -0.65 -3.85
C VAL A 115 3.07 -0.57 -5.17
N THR A 116 1.84 -0.05 -5.15
CA THR A 116 0.88 -0.20 -6.25
C THR A 116 0.81 0.99 -7.21
N TYR A 117 1.44 2.13 -6.88
CA TYR A 117 1.38 3.33 -7.71
C TYR A 117 2.04 3.16 -9.09
N GLN A 118 3.13 2.39 -9.19
CA GLN A 118 3.80 2.12 -10.46
C GLN A 118 2.92 1.25 -11.36
N ILE A 119 2.35 0.19 -10.80
CA ILE A 119 1.43 -0.72 -11.49
C ILE A 119 0.21 0.05 -12.02
N ALA A 120 -0.40 0.89 -11.17
CA ALA A 120 -1.52 1.73 -11.58
C ALA A 120 -1.14 2.72 -12.70
N GLY A 121 0.04 3.35 -12.59
CA GLY A 121 0.54 4.29 -13.60
C GLY A 121 0.79 3.63 -14.96
N ASP A 122 1.42 2.45 -14.98
CA ASP A 122 1.69 1.69 -16.20
C ASP A 122 0.39 1.23 -16.88
N LEU A 123 -0.57 0.77 -16.08
CA LEU A 123 -1.88 0.37 -16.57
C LEU A 123 -2.66 1.54 -17.17
N CYS A 124 -2.68 2.69 -16.50
CA CYS A 124 -3.34 3.89 -17.04
C CYS A 124 -2.65 4.43 -18.28
N ARG A 125 -1.32 4.32 -18.39
CA ARG A 125 -0.60 4.70 -19.62
C ARG A 125 -1.02 3.84 -20.80
N LYS A 126 -1.15 2.52 -20.59
CA LYS A 126 -1.68 1.61 -21.61
C LYS A 126 -3.10 2.01 -22.05
N TRP A 127 -3.98 2.32 -21.11
CA TRP A 127 -5.35 2.77 -21.44
C TRP A 127 -5.38 4.08 -22.21
N LEU A 128 -4.45 4.99 -21.91
CA LEU A 128 -4.30 6.25 -22.65
C LEU A 128 -3.87 5.99 -24.10
N ASP A 129 -2.88 5.12 -24.30
CA ASP A 129 -2.40 4.74 -25.65
C ASP A 129 -3.49 4.02 -26.47
N GLU A 130 -4.36 3.26 -25.79
CA GLU A 130 -5.53 2.58 -26.38
C GLU A 130 -6.75 3.50 -26.55
N ASN A 131 -6.66 4.78 -26.18
CA ASN A 131 -7.76 5.78 -26.19
C ASN A 131 -8.99 5.37 -25.36
N LEU A 132 -8.81 4.52 -24.34
CA LEU A 132 -9.89 4.14 -23.41
C LEU A 132 -10.17 5.22 -22.37
N ILE A 133 -9.18 6.06 -22.08
CA ILE A 133 -9.26 7.20 -21.18
C ILE A 133 -8.69 8.45 -21.86
N TYR A 134 -9.07 9.62 -21.37
CA TYR A 134 -8.53 10.90 -21.84
C TYR A 134 -7.24 11.28 -21.10
N GLY A 135 -7.12 10.91 -19.83
CA GLY A 135 -5.97 11.24 -19.02
C GLY A 135 -6.04 10.63 -17.63
N PHE A 136 -4.94 10.73 -16.90
CA PHE A 136 -4.88 10.24 -15.53
C PHE A 136 -3.84 11.00 -14.70
N THR A 137 -4.02 10.98 -13.39
CA THR A 137 -3.07 11.50 -12.40
C THR A 137 -2.90 10.45 -11.30
N VAL A 138 -1.66 10.07 -11.00
CA VAL A 138 -1.33 9.22 -9.85
C VAL A 138 -0.53 10.04 -8.85
N ILE A 139 -1.02 10.11 -7.62
CA ILE A 139 -0.36 10.74 -6.48
C ILE A 139 0.00 9.62 -5.51
N SER A 140 1.28 9.48 -5.20
CA SER A 140 1.74 8.70 -4.06
C SER A 140 1.89 9.67 -2.89
N ASP A 141 0.88 9.72 -2.01
CA ASP A 141 1.01 10.53 -0.81
C ASP A 141 1.85 9.76 0.22
N SER A 142 2.94 10.40 0.61
CA SER A 142 3.57 10.15 1.89
C SER A 142 2.72 10.87 2.93
N PRO A 143 2.38 10.27 4.07
CA PRO A 143 1.62 10.98 5.07
C PRO A 143 2.43 12.19 5.54
N ALA A 144 1.78 13.36 5.57
CA ALA A 144 2.41 14.63 5.92
C ALA A 144 3.11 14.52 7.29
N SER A 145 4.40 14.89 7.31
CA SER A 145 5.29 14.84 8.48
C SER A 145 4.78 15.64 9.67
#